data_AF-A0A7Y7C1H0-F1
#
_entry.id   AF-A0A7Y7C1H0-F1
#
_cell.length_a   1.000
_cell.length_b   1.000
_cell.length_c   1.000
_cell.angle_alpha   90.00
_cell.angle_beta   90.00
_cell.angle_gamma   90.00
#
_symmetry.space_group_name_H-M   'P 1'
#
loop_
_entity.id
_entity.type
_entity.pdbx_description
1 polymer ?
#
loop_
_entity_poly.entity_id
_entity_poly.type
_entity_poly.pdbx_seq_one_letter_code
_entity_poly.pdbx_strand_id
1 'polypeptide(L)'
;MPTHDKTKTAPARRKAAAGSTVRLEGLHVSRAAWARLEALVAQLVRAGIPRAHRSGALDMLVLHPEVAALVLAGGCRVSWCATCSTWLPTARDALAHHDEQREHAVQGFLVPPA
;
A
#
# COMPACT_ATOMS: atom_id res chain seq x y z
N MET A 1 -40.69 14.44 -22.71
CA MET A 1 -39.53 13.64 -22.24
C MET A 1 -39.19 14.09 -20.82
N PRO A 2 -39.08 13.20 -19.83
CA PRO A 2 -38.69 13.63 -18.50
C PRO A 2 -37.18 13.90 -18.47
N THR A 3 -36.81 15.16 -18.29
CA THR A 3 -35.42 15.61 -18.12
C THR A 3 -34.96 15.19 -16.73
N HIS A 4 -34.02 14.24 -16.66
CA HIS A 4 -33.50 13.75 -15.38
C HIS A 4 -32.73 14.87 -14.66
N ASP A 5 -33.30 15.39 -13.58
CA ASP A 5 -32.68 16.39 -12.71
C ASP A 5 -31.58 15.75 -11.83
N LYS A 6 -30.32 16.06 -12.16
CA LYS A 6 -29.12 15.52 -11.50
C LYS A 6 -28.88 16.12 -10.10
N THR A 7 -29.66 17.12 -9.69
CA THR A 7 -29.55 17.70 -8.34
C THR A 7 -30.16 16.82 -7.25
N LYS A 8 -31.04 15.88 -7.63
CA LYS A 8 -31.74 14.97 -6.69
C LYS A 8 -30.94 13.75 -6.23
N THR A 9 -29.75 13.52 -6.77
CA THR A 9 -28.89 12.40 -6.38
C THR A 9 -28.09 12.77 -5.14
N ALA A 10 -28.35 12.10 -4.01
CA ALA A 10 -27.60 12.27 -2.77
C ALA A 10 -26.07 12.18 -3.00
N PRO A 11 -25.24 13.01 -2.34
CA PRO A 11 -23.82 13.16 -2.64
C PRO A 11 -23.04 11.83 -2.64
N ALA A 12 -23.45 10.87 -1.80
CA ALA A 12 -22.86 9.53 -1.75
C ALA A 12 -23.00 8.70 -3.04
N ARG A 13 -23.92 9.04 -3.95
CA ARG A 13 -24.18 8.33 -5.22
C ARG A 13 -23.66 9.07 -6.46
N ARG A 14 -23.02 10.23 -6.32
CA ARG A 14 -22.36 10.88 -7.47
C ARG A 14 -21.11 10.09 -7.84
N LYS A 15 -21.13 9.48 -9.03
CA LYS A 15 -19.92 8.92 -9.65
C LYS A 15 -18.82 10.00 -9.64
N ALA A 16 -17.59 9.59 -9.36
CA ALA A 16 -16.42 10.47 -9.46
C ALA A 16 -16.42 11.17 -10.83
N ALA A 17 -16.03 12.45 -10.87
CA ALA A 17 -16.02 13.22 -12.12
C ALA A 17 -15.22 12.48 -13.20
N ALA A 18 -15.71 12.49 -14.45
CA ALA A 18 -15.01 11.85 -15.55
C ALA A 18 -13.55 12.35 -15.63
N GLY A 19 -12.59 11.43 -15.67
CA GLY A 19 -11.15 11.75 -15.67
C GLY A 19 -10.49 11.91 -14.28
N SER A 20 -11.25 11.82 -13.18
CA SER A 20 -10.70 11.91 -11.81
C SER A 20 -10.14 10.59 -11.25
N THR A 21 -10.37 9.48 -11.95
CA THR A 21 -9.96 8.13 -11.53
C THR A 21 -9.14 7.42 -12.60
N VAL A 22 -8.22 6.55 -12.16
CA VAL A 22 -7.39 5.65 -12.96
C VAL A 22 -7.88 4.23 -12.75
N ARG A 23 -7.77 3.36 -13.78
CA ARG A 23 -8.12 1.94 -13.64
C ARG A 23 -6.90 1.11 -13.26
N LEU A 24 -7.06 0.29 -12.22
CA LEU A 24 -6.09 -0.70 -11.78
C LEU A 24 -6.83 -2.00 -11.46
N GLU A 25 -6.51 -3.10 -12.14
CA GLU A 25 -7.08 -4.43 -11.86
C GLU A 25 -8.62 -4.45 -11.71
N GLY A 26 -9.30 -3.68 -12.56
CA GLY A 26 -10.76 -3.58 -12.53
C GLY A 26 -11.31 -2.47 -11.62
N LEU A 27 -10.53 -1.99 -10.64
CA LEU A 27 -10.90 -0.94 -9.67
C LEU A 27 -10.75 0.47 -10.25
N HIS A 28 -11.57 1.40 -9.76
CA HIS A 28 -11.42 2.83 -10.01
C HIS A 28 -10.71 3.48 -8.82
N VAL A 29 -9.50 3.97 -9.05
CA VAL A 29 -8.63 4.56 -8.02
C VAL A 29 -8.57 6.07 -8.25
N SER A 30 -8.70 6.89 -7.20
CA SER A 30 -8.53 8.35 -7.34
C SER A 30 -7.11 8.68 -7.79
N ARG A 31 -6.90 9.81 -8.49
CA ARG A 31 -5.54 10.25 -8.85
C ARG A 31 -4.60 10.41 -7.65
N ALA A 32 -5.11 10.84 -6.50
CA ALA A 32 -4.33 10.95 -5.28
C ALA A 32 -3.89 9.57 -4.75
N ALA A 33 -4.81 8.59 -4.76
CA ALA A 33 -4.46 7.22 -4.38
C ALA A 33 -3.51 6.57 -5.38
N TRP A 34 -3.63 6.89 -6.68
CA TRP A 34 -2.69 6.47 -7.71
C TRP A 34 -1.29 7.04 -7.48
N ALA A 35 -1.17 8.35 -7.24
CA ALA A 35 0.12 8.98 -6.96
C ALA A 35 0.78 8.39 -5.70
N ARG A 36 -0.02 8.11 -4.65
CA ARG A 36 0.46 7.43 -3.44
C ARG A 36 0.96 6.01 -3.74
N LEU A 37 0.27 5.28 -4.61
CA LEU A 37 0.69 3.95 -5.04
C LEU A 37 2.02 4.01 -5.82
N GLU A 38 2.16 4.94 -6.76
CA GLU A 38 3.40 5.12 -7.52
C GLU A 38 4.58 5.52 -6.63
N ALA A 39 4.36 6.41 -5.67
CA ALA A 39 5.36 6.80 -4.68
C ALA A 39 5.79 5.59 -3.81
N LEU A 40 4.83 4.77 -3.39
CA LEU A 40 5.14 3.56 -2.62
C LEU A 40 5.96 2.58 -3.47
N VAL A 41 5.57 2.32 -4.73
CA VAL A 41 6.35 1.47 -5.64
C VAL A 41 7.78 1.97 -5.78
N ALA A 42 7.98 3.28 -5.98
CA ALA A 42 9.31 3.87 -6.09
C ALA A 42 10.15 3.65 -4.82
N GLN A 43 9.56 3.79 -3.64
CA GLN A 43 10.25 3.53 -2.37
C GLN A 43 10.61 2.05 -2.19
N LEU A 44 9.70 1.14 -2.52
CA LEU A 44 9.96 -0.30 -2.45
C LEU A 44 11.14 -0.69 -3.36
N VAL A 45 11.20 -0.13 -4.59
CA VAL A 45 12.33 -0.33 -5.51
C VAL A 45 13.63 0.20 -4.89
N ARG A 46 13.63 1.44 -4.38
CA ARG A 46 14.81 2.05 -3.75
C ARG A 46 15.31 1.28 -2.54
N ALA A 47 14.40 0.70 -1.75
CA ALA A 47 14.71 -0.09 -0.57
C ALA A 47 15.09 -1.56 -0.88
N GLY A 48 15.00 -1.99 -2.15
CA GLY A 48 15.23 -3.38 -2.53
C GLY A 48 14.18 -4.35 -1.97
N ILE A 49 12.98 -3.85 -1.65
CA ILE A 49 11.89 -4.64 -1.10
C ILE A 49 11.25 -5.51 -2.20
N PRO A 50 10.97 -6.80 -1.96
CA PRO A 50 10.28 -7.66 -2.93
C PRO A 50 8.87 -7.15 -3.24
N ARG A 51 8.30 -7.59 -4.37
CA ARG A 51 6.97 -7.18 -4.85
C ARG A 51 6.82 -5.66 -5.06
N ALA A 52 7.91 -4.99 -5.44
CA ALA A 52 7.94 -3.57 -5.82
C ALA A 52 7.24 -3.29 -7.17
N HIS A 53 6.01 -3.78 -7.33
CA HIS A 53 5.12 -3.53 -8.45
C HIS A 53 3.75 -3.08 -7.92
N ARG A 54 2.90 -2.58 -8.80
CA ARG A 54 1.63 -1.92 -8.43
C ARG A 54 0.71 -2.82 -7.58
N SER A 55 0.54 -4.08 -7.95
CA SER A 55 -0.30 -5.02 -7.18
C SER A 55 0.26 -5.27 -5.78
N GLY A 56 1.58 -5.48 -5.63
CA GLY A 56 2.19 -5.70 -4.33
C GLY A 56 2.15 -4.45 -3.43
N ALA A 57 2.32 -3.27 -4.02
CA ALA A 57 2.15 -2.00 -3.32
C ALA A 57 0.69 -1.75 -2.92
N LEU A 58 -0.27 -2.18 -3.75
CA LEU A 58 -1.70 -2.11 -3.43
C LEU A 58 -2.04 -3.06 -2.28
N ASP A 59 -1.57 -4.30 -2.32
CA ASP A 59 -1.74 -5.28 -1.23
C ASP A 59 -1.21 -4.73 0.08
N MET A 60 0.00 -4.15 0.07
CA MET A 60 0.58 -3.52 1.27
C MET A 60 -0.27 -2.34 1.75
N LEU A 61 -0.74 -1.45 0.86
CA LEU A 61 -1.59 -0.31 1.24
C LEU A 61 -2.92 -0.74 1.87
N VAL A 62 -3.47 -1.88 1.44
CA VAL A 62 -4.79 -2.37 1.91
C VAL A 62 -4.66 -3.24 3.14
N LEU A 63 -3.70 -4.17 3.17
CA LEU A 63 -3.56 -5.18 4.22
C LEU A 63 -2.64 -4.73 5.36
N HIS A 64 -1.68 -3.85 5.07
CA HIS A 64 -0.66 -3.37 6.02
C HIS A 64 -0.46 -1.84 5.92
N PRO A 65 -1.52 -1.04 6.13
CA PRO A 65 -1.48 0.41 5.93
C PRO A 65 -0.42 1.12 6.78
N GLU A 66 -0.12 0.60 7.97
CA GLU A 66 0.93 1.08 8.87
C GLU A 66 2.33 0.91 8.28
N VAL A 67 2.61 -0.24 7.66
CA VAL A 67 3.88 -0.52 6.98
C VAL A 67 4.00 0.33 5.73
N ALA A 68 2.92 0.46 4.94
CA ALA A 68 2.90 1.33 3.78
C ALA A 68 3.20 2.80 4.15
N ALA A 69 2.68 3.27 5.29
CA ALA A 69 2.96 4.61 5.79
C ALA A 69 4.44 4.79 6.18
N LEU A 70 5.03 3.80 6.86
CA LEU A 70 6.46 3.82 7.22
C LEU A 70 7.36 3.83 5.98
N VAL A 71 7.05 2.98 4.99
CA VAL A 71 7.81 2.92 3.74
C VAL A 71 7.69 4.23 2.96
N LEU A 72 6.50 4.83 2.91
CA LEU A 72 6.29 6.13 2.27
C LEU A 72 7.02 7.27 2.97
N ALA A 73 7.08 7.26 4.30
CA ALA A 73 7.84 8.26 5.07
C ALA A 73 9.36 8.10 4.88
N GLY A 74 9.83 6.86 4.69
CA GLY A 74 11.24 6.55 4.55
C GLY A 74 12.01 6.70 5.86
N GLY A 75 13.34 6.51 5.79
CA GLY A 75 14.24 6.66 6.94
C GLY A 75 13.98 5.64 8.06
N CYS A 76 13.37 4.51 7.73
CA CYS A 76 12.96 3.49 8.69
C CYS A 76 13.53 2.11 8.33
N ARG A 77 13.37 1.16 9.23
CA ARG A 77 13.59 -0.26 8.96
C ARG A 77 12.27 -0.99 9.10
N VAL A 78 11.90 -1.74 8.06
CA VAL A 78 10.74 -2.65 8.08
C VAL A 78 11.24 -4.06 7.80
N SER A 79 10.55 -5.07 8.32
CA SER A 79 10.92 -6.46 8.04
C SER A 79 9.74 -7.22 7.43
N TRP A 80 10.04 -8.26 6.67
CA TRP A 80 9.05 -9.14 6.05
C TRP A 80 9.43 -10.60 6.32
N CYS A 81 8.45 -11.39 6.74
CA CYS A 81 8.60 -12.83 6.86
C CYS A 81 8.24 -13.50 5.53
N ALA A 82 9.23 -14.10 4.86
CA ALA A 82 9.02 -14.81 3.60
C ALA A 82 8.18 -16.09 3.77
N THR A 83 8.20 -16.71 4.95
CA THR A 83 7.48 -17.96 5.23
C THR A 83 5.97 -17.76 5.33
N CYS A 84 5.52 -16.75 6.09
CA CYS A 84 4.10 -16.49 6.32
C CYS A 84 3.58 -15.22 5.64
N SER A 85 4.43 -14.56 4.83
CA SER A 85 4.13 -13.31 4.13
C SER A 85 3.75 -12.12 5.03
N THR A 86 4.06 -12.17 6.32
CA THR A 86 3.71 -11.12 7.29
C THR A 86 4.72 -9.98 7.27
N TRP A 87 4.24 -8.73 7.30
CA TRP A 87 5.06 -7.55 7.54
C TRP A 87 5.21 -7.25 9.03
N LEU A 88 6.42 -6.85 9.42
CA LEU A 88 6.83 -6.60 10.80
C LEU A 88 7.35 -5.15 10.85
N PRO A 89 6.51 -4.20 11.31
CA PRO A 89 6.77 -2.77 11.17
C PRO A 89 7.91 -2.27 12.06
N THR A 90 8.21 -2.97 13.16
CA THR A 90 9.30 -2.61 14.07
C THR A 90 10.31 -3.73 14.25
N ALA A 91 11.51 -3.38 14.72
CA ALA A 91 12.52 -4.36 15.11
C ALA A 91 12.04 -5.28 16.26
N ARG A 92 11.18 -4.76 17.15
CA ARG A 92 10.59 -5.55 18.24
C ARG A 92 9.65 -6.62 17.69
N ASP A 93 8.82 -6.28 16.71
CA ASP A 93 7.92 -7.25 16.07
C ASP A 93 8.71 -8.32 15.32
N ALA A 94 9.80 -7.93 14.66
CA ALA A 94 10.70 -8.87 14.00
C ALA A 94 11.34 -9.87 14.97
N LEU A 95 11.78 -9.40 16.14
CA LEU A 95 12.35 -10.25 17.19
C LEU A 95 11.31 -11.17 17.81
N ALA A 96 10.16 -10.64 18.22
CA ALA A 96 9.07 -11.42 18.81
C ALA A 96 8.60 -12.52 17.85
N HIS A 97 8.42 -12.18 16.56
CA HIS A 97 8.04 -13.14 15.53
C HIS A 97 9.08 -14.24 15.35
N HIS A 98 10.38 -13.90 15.36
CA HIS A 98 11.44 -14.90 15.25
C HIS A 98 11.52 -15.81 16.48
N ASP A 99 11.32 -15.26 17.68
CA ASP A 99 11.33 -16.03 18.92
C ASP A 99 10.18 -17.05 18.97
N GLU A 100 8.99 -16.64 18.50
CA GLU A 100 7.80 -17.50 18.41
C GLU A 100 7.90 -18.51 17.26
N GLN A 101 8.54 -18.13 16.14
CA GLN A 101 8.60 -18.92 14.90
C GLN A 101 10.03 -18.97 14.36
N ARG A 102 10.90 -19.72 15.04
CA ARG A 102 12.35 -19.75 14.75
C ARG A 102 12.71 -20.22 13.33
N GLU A 103 11.85 -21.02 12.71
CA GLU A 103 12.03 -21.52 11.34
C GLU A 103 11.60 -20.51 10.27
N HIS A 104 10.93 -19.41 10.67
CA HIS A 104 10.48 -18.39 9.73
C HIS A 104 11.65 -17.52 9.23
N ALA A 105 11.72 -17.36 7.91
CA ALA A 105 12.74 -16.53 7.27
C ALA A 105 12.31 -15.05 7.30
N VAL A 106 12.82 -14.29 8.27
CA VAL A 106 12.59 -12.86 8.40
C VAL A 106 13.70 -12.07 7.71
N GLN A 107 13.33 -11.18 6.79
CA GLN A 107 14.24 -10.31 6.07
C GLN A 107 13.96 -8.85 6.43
N GLY A 108 15.00 -8.13 6.89
CA GLY A 108 14.93 -6.69 7.18
C GLY A 108 15.34 -5.84 5.98
N PHE A 109 14.65 -4.71 5.78
CA PHE A 109 14.91 -3.75 4.72
C PHE A 109 15.12 -2.36 5.30
N LEU A 110 16.17 -1.68 4.83
CA LEU A 110 16.41 -0.28 5.13
C LEU A 110 15.72 0.57 4.07
N VAL A 111 14.72 1.34 4.48
CA VAL A 111 14.00 2.24 3.58
C VAL A 111 14.73 3.59 3.58
N PRO A 112 15.25 4.05 2.43
CA PRO A 112 15.93 5.33 2.37
C PRO A 112 14.95 6.48 2.66
N PRO A 113 15.44 7.66 3.07
CA PRO A 113 14.58 8.85 3.22
C PRO A 113 13.83 9.17 1.91
N ALA A 114 12.57 9.59 2.06
CA ALA A 114 11.66 9.81 0.93
C ALA A 114 12.15 10.87 -0.05
#